data_AF-A0A9R0ZNT9-F1
#
_entry.id   AF-A0A9R0ZNT9-F1
#
_cell.length_a   1.000
_cell.length_b   1.000
_cell.length_c   1.000
_cell.angle_alpha   90.00
_cell.angle_beta   90.00
_cell.angle_gamma   90.00
#
_symmetry.space_group_name_H-M   'P 1'
#
loop_
_entity.id
_entity.type
_entity.pdbx_description
1 polymer ?
#
loop_
_entity_poly.entity_id
_entity_poly.type
_entity_poly.pdbx_seq_one_letter_code
_entity_poly.pdbx_strand_id
1 'polypeptide(L)'
;MEAAKPEEALEYLHHQIEPSIVHCHIKPCNILLDDDIVAHITDFGLAKIMHTEECEHGGGGTESSSLVIKGTIGYVAPEYGSGSEPSTEGDVYSYGVLLLEIFTGRRPTDNFMDGVTGLVGYVRMSYPYKLLEILDASATYSGDTQHIIDIFLYPMFKLALACCEDCPRHRMKIDDVVKELNIIKRACAAHKAVHEFRATA
;
A
#
# COMPACT_ATOMS: atom_id res chain seq x y z
N MET A 1 13.55 9.70 -15.97
CA MET A 1 12.95 8.67 -15.11
C MET A 1 11.53 8.52 -15.58
N GLU A 2 11.19 7.33 -16.04
CA GLU A 2 9.83 6.99 -16.48
C GLU A 2 8.91 7.08 -15.26
N ALA A 3 7.76 7.74 -15.41
CA ALA A 3 6.85 7.97 -14.30
C ALA A 3 6.19 6.63 -13.90
N ALA A 4 6.53 6.12 -12.72
CA ALA A 4 5.98 4.88 -12.20
C ALA A 4 5.10 5.19 -10.98
N LYS A 5 3.84 4.77 -11.03
CA LYS A 5 2.92 4.86 -9.89
C LYS A 5 3.53 4.08 -8.70
N PRO A 6 3.17 4.38 -7.45
CA PRO A 6 3.84 3.78 -6.30
C PRO A 6 3.91 2.24 -6.32
N GLU A 7 2.86 1.58 -6.79
CA GLU A 7 2.83 0.13 -6.97
C GLU A 7 3.81 -0.37 -8.04
N GLU A 8 3.94 0.34 -9.17
CA GLU A 8 4.85 0.01 -10.28
C GLU A 8 6.30 0.29 -9.88
N ALA A 9 6.53 1.35 -9.11
CA ALA A 9 7.84 1.68 -8.57
C ALA A 9 8.30 0.64 -7.54
N LEU A 10 7.41 0.18 -6.66
CA LEU A 10 7.72 -0.91 -5.74
C LEU A 10 7.99 -2.23 -6.48
N GLU A 11 7.18 -2.58 -7.48
CA GLU A 11 7.41 -3.76 -8.33
C GLU A 11 8.79 -3.69 -9.00
N TYR A 12 9.15 -2.52 -9.53
CA TYR A 12 10.47 -2.28 -10.13
C TYR A 12 11.61 -2.48 -9.13
N LEU A 13 11.53 -1.86 -7.95
CA LEU A 13 12.55 -1.96 -6.90
C LEU A 13 12.71 -3.40 -6.37
N HIS A 14 11.59 -4.12 -6.23
CA HIS A 14 11.56 -5.44 -5.61
C HIS A 14 11.95 -6.55 -6.57
N HIS A 15 11.57 -6.47 -7.84
CA HIS A 15 11.67 -7.61 -8.77
C HIS A 15 12.41 -7.31 -10.08
N GLN A 16 12.62 -6.04 -10.44
CA GLN A 16 13.29 -5.67 -11.70
C GLN A 16 14.72 -5.15 -11.51
N ILE A 17 15.16 -5.02 -10.24
CA ILE A 17 16.53 -4.67 -9.87
C ILE A 17 17.15 -5.87 -9.13
N GLU A 18 18.38 -6.21 -9.49
CA GLU A 18 19.19 -7.23 -8.81
C GLU A 18 20.51 -6.57 -8.32
N PRO A 19 20.80 -6.59 -7.00
CA PRO A 19 19.98 -7.14 -5.92
C PRO A 19 18.75 -6.26 -5.62
N SER A 20 17.65 -6.86 -5.15
CA SER A 20 16.40 -6.13 -4.87
C SER A 20 16.60 -4.99 -3.86
N ILE A 21 15.82 -3.93 -3.98
CA ILE A 21 15.88 -2.75 -3.11
C ILE A 21 14.60 -2.65 -2.29
N VAL A 22 14.72 -2.59 -0.96
CA VAL A 22 13.61 -2.33 -0.03
C VAL A 22 13.63 -0.86 0.38
N HIS A 23 12.55 -0.13 0.17
CA HIS A 23 12.46 1.29 0.44
C HIS A 23 12.42 1.63 1.94
N CYS A 24 11.73 0.82 2.76
CA CYS A 24 11.59 0.95 4.21
C CYS A 24 10.84 2.20 4.72
N HIS A 25 10.27 3.04 3.84
CA HIS A 25 9.73 4.35 4.25
C HIS A 25 8.56 4.85 3.39
N ILE A 26 7.66 3.95 3.01
CA ILE A 26 6.46 4.29 2.25
C ILE A 26 5.42 4.95 3.17
N LYS A 27 5.02 6.18 2.84
CA LYS A 27 4.01 7.00 3.53
C LYS A 27 3.61 8.21 2.67
N PRO A 28 2.49 8.92 2.93
CA PRO A 28 2.01 9.98 2.05
C PRO A 28 3.02 11.09 1.76
N CYS A 29 3.78 11.56 2.74
CA CYS A 29 4.76 12.65 2.52
C CYS A 29 5.98 12.24 1.69
N ASN A 30 6.14 10.94 1.43
CA ASN A 30 7.18 10.41 0.55
C ASN A 30 6.63 10.05 -0.84
N ILE A 31 5.34 10.32 -1.11
CA ILE A 31 4.71 10.20 -2.42
C ILE A 31 4.45 11.61 -2.96
N LEU A 32 5.26 12.05 -3.92
CA LEU A 32 5.10 13.37 -4.56
C LEU A 32 4.23 13.25 -5.80
N LEU A 33 3.42 14.29 -6.05
CA LEU A 33 2.65 14.43 -7.29
C LEU A 33 3.38 15.41 -8.21
N ASP A 34 3.56 15.05 -9.48
CA ASP A 34 4.07 15.96 -10.50
C ASP A 34 2.96 16.81 -11.12
N ASP A 35 3.31 17.63 -12.13
CA ASP A 35 2.39 18.52 -12.82
C ASP A 35 1.25 17.78 -13.55
N ASP A 36 1.46 16.50 -13.88
CA ASP A 36 0.47 15.62 -14.52
C ASP A 36 -0.34 14.80 -13.49
N ILE A 37 -0.18 15.09 -12.18
CA ILE A 37 -0.82 14.37 -11.07
C ILE A 37 -0.40 12.89 -11.04
N VAL A 38 0.79 12.58 -11.55
CA VAL A 38 1.39 11.26 -11.42
C VAL A 38 2.16 11.19 -10.11
N ALA A 39 1.94 10.11 -9.37
CA ALA A 39 2.56 9.87 -8.07
C ALA A 39 3.94 9.22 -8.20
N HIS A 40 4.91 9.72 -7.45
CA HIS A 40 6.31 9.28 -7.44
C HIS A 40 6.80 8.99 -6.03
N ILE A 41 7.47 7.85 -5.84
CA ILE A 41 8.11 7.50 -4.57
C ILE A 41 9.42 8.28 -4.40
N THR A 42 9.64 8.80 -3.19
CA THR A 42 10.82 9.58 -2.81
C THR A 42 11.36 9.17 -1.44
N ASP A 43 12.48 9.75 -1.02
CA ASP A 43 13.12 9.54 0.30
C ASP A 43 13.63 8.11 0.52
N PHE A 44 14.63 7.74 -0.27
CA PHE A 44 15.38 6.47 -0.15
C PHE A 44 16.42 6.49 1.00
N GLY A 45 16.36 7.44 1.93
CA GLY A 45 17.34 7.56 3.02
C GLY A 45 17.37 6.38 3.97
N LEU A 46 16.31 5.57 3.99
CA LEU A 46 16.21 4.32 4.76
C LEU A 46 16.29 3.07 3.88
N ALA A 47 16.48 3.20 2.57
CA ALA A 47 16.45 2.08 1.65
C ALA A 47 17.61 1.10 1.90
N LYS A 48 17.35 -0.19 1.70
CA LYS A 48 18.32 -1.28 1.83
C LYS A 48 18.43 -2.06 0.52
N ILE A 49 19.67 -2.40 0.14
CA ILE A 49 19.95 -3.34 -0.94
C ILE A 49 19.99 -4.75 -0.33
N MET A 50 19.14 -5.64 -0.82
CA MET A 50 19.02 -7.01 -0.35
C MET A 50 19.94 -7.90 -1.16
N HIS A 51 21.16 -8.09 -0.69
CA HIS A 51 22.06 -9.06 -1.29
C HIS A 51 21.49 -10.46 -1.08
N THR A 52 21.25 -11.18 -2.17
CA THR A 52 21.05 -12.62 -2.12
C THR A 52 22.37 -13.21 -1.61
N GLU A 53 22.45 -13.53 -0.32
CA GLU A 53 23.59 -14.26 0.22
C GLU A 53 23.64 -15.63 -0.49
N GLU A 54 24.50 -15.75 -1.50
CA GLU A 54 24.93 -17.04 -1.98
C GLU A 54 25.55 -17.77 -0.78
N CYS A 55 25.07 -18.99 -0.54
CA CYS A 55 25.50 -19.85 0.56
C CYS A 55 27.01 -20.11 0.56
N GLU A 56 27.83 -19.19 1.08
CA GLU A 56 29.25 -19.42 1.32
C GLU A 56 29.66 -18.94 2.72
N HIS A 57 29.78 -19.93 3.60
CA HIS A 57 30.59 -19.97 4.81
C HIS A 57 31.69 -18.89 4.91
N GLY A 58 31.50 -17.88 5.76
CA GLY A 58 32.61 -17.02 6.17
C GLY A 58 32.15 -15.79 6.93
N GLY A 59 32.33 -15.78 8.25
CA GLY A 59 32.00 -14.64 9.10
C GLY A 59 32.72 -13.36 8.65
N GLY A 60 31.97 -12.26 8.59
CA GLY A 60 32.52 -10.95 8.29
C GLY A 60 31.47 -9.85 8.27
N GLY A 61 31.12 -9.34 9.46
CA GLY A 61 30.50 -8.02 9.60
C GLY A 61 28.99 -8.01 9.71
N THR A 62 28.42 -8.65 10.75
CA THR A 62 27.15 -8.18 11.28
C THR A 62 27.39 -6.79 11.86
N GLU A 63 27.18 -5.76 11.05
CA GLU A 63 26.76 -4.44 11.52
C GLU A 63 25.50 -4.68 12.35
N SER A 64 25.71 -5.01 13.62
CA SER A 64 24.69 -5.05 14.66
C SER A 64 24.26 -3.60 14.86
N SER A 65 23.51 -3.07 13.90
CA SER A 65 22.71 -1.90 14.16
C SER A 65 21.68 -2.35 15.17
N SER A 66 21.83 -1.89 16.41
CA SER A 66 20.81 -1.91 17.46
C SER A 66 19.40 -1.95 16.88
N LEU A 67 18.52 -2.78 17.45
CA LEU A 67 17.07 -2.97 17.20
C LEU A 67 16.25 -1.66 17.20
N VAL A 68 16.68 -0.68 16.42
CA VAL A 68 15.99 0.58 16.18
C VAL A 68 15.07 0.27 15.03
N ILE A 69 13.79 0.10 15.36
CA ILE A 69 12.72 0.05 14.38
C ILE A 69 12.82 1.33 13.55
N LYS A 70 13.24 1.20 12.29
CA LYS A 70 13.28 2.30 11.33
C LYS A 70 11.95 2.36 10.60
N GLY A 71 11.40 3.57 10.45
CA GLY A 71 10.13 3.80 9.78
C GLY A 71 9.23 4.75 10.57
N THR A 72 8.01 4.95 10.06
CA THR A 72 7.01 5.83 10.68
C THR A 72 5.95 5.00 11.39
N ILE A 73 5.65 5.32 12.65
CA ILE A 73 4.63 4.63 13.46
C ILE A 73 3.30 4.57 12.69
N GLY A 74 2.68 3.40 12.67
CA GLY A 74 1.44 3.13 11.95
C GLY A 74 1.62 2.59 10.53
N TYR A 75 2.76 2.85 9.88
CA TYR A 75 3.11 2.26 8.57
C TYR A 75 4.07 1.08 8.69
N VAL A 76 4.82 1.02 9.80
CA VAL A 76 5.76 -0.06 10.08
C VAL A 76 5.03 -1.40 10.17
N ALA A 77 5.52 -2.39 9.42
CA ALA A 77 5.01 -3.75 9.44
C ALA A 77 5.17 -4.39 10.84
N PRO A 78 4.18 -5.15 11.34
CA PRO A 78 4.14 -5.60 12.74
C PRO A 78 5.34 -6.48 13.14
N GLU A 79 5.88 -7.26 12.21
CA GLU A 79 7.06 -8.11 12.42
C GLU A 79 8.34 -7.33 12.71
N TYR A 80 8.46 -6.07 12.27
CA TYR A 80 9.62 -5.23 12.58
C TYR A 80 9.64 -4.87 14.07
N GLY A 81 8.47 -4.80 14.71
CA GLY A 81 8.36 -4.68 16.17
C GLY A 81 8.89 -5.90 16.92
N SER A 82 8.97 -7.05 16.25
CA SER A 82 9.54 -8.30 16.80
C SER A 82 11.01 -8.50 16.42
N GLY A 83 11.65 -7.51 15.79
CA GLY A 83 13.07 -7.55 15.42
C GLY A 83 13.36 -8.18 14.05
N SER A 84 12.36 -8.38 13.20
CA SER A 84 12.60 -8.79 11.81
C SER A 84 13.33 -7.70 11.03
N GLU A 85 14.22 -8.11 10.14
CA GLU A 85 14.90 -7.21 9.20
C GLU A 85 13.92 -6.65 8.14
N PRO A 86 14.24 -5.49 7.54
CA PRO A 86 13.47 -4.96 6.42
C PRO A 86 13.39 -5.93 5.24
N SER A 87 12.27 -5.88 4.53
CA SER A 87 11.88 -6.82 3.49
C SER A 87 10.92 -6.17 2.49
N THR A 88 10.84 -6.75 1.29
CA THR A 88 9.87 -6.31 0.27
C THR A 88 8.43 -6.43 0.78
N GLU A 89 8.13 -7.44 1.61
CA GLU A 89 6.82 -7.59 2.25
C GLU A 89 6.46 -6.47 3.24
N GLY A 90 7.44 -5.80 3.86
CA GLY A 90 7.15 -4.67 4.74
C GLY A 90 6.89 -3.36 3.99
N ASP A 91 7.51 -3.18 2.82
CA ASP A 91 7.12 -2.11 1.90
C ASP A 91 5.67 -2.31 1.42
N VAL A 92 5.29 -3.55 1.09
CA VAL A 92 3.90 -3.89 0.72
C VAL A 92 2.92 -3.58 1.86
N TYR A 93 3.26 -3.92 3.10
CA TYR A 93 2.42 -3.56 4.25
C TYR A 93 2.24 -2.04 4.36
N SER A 94 3.35 -1.30 4.28
CA SER A 94 3.36 0.17 4.34
C SER A 94 2.51 0.78 3.21
N TYR A 95 2.57 0.20 2.00
CA TYR A 95 1.74 0.59 0.86
C TYR A 95 0.25 0.30 1.11
N GLY A 96 -0.09 -0.84 1.71
CA GLY A 96 -1.46 -1.13 2.13
C GLY A 96 -2.01 -0.08 3.10
N VAL A 97 -1.21 0.33 4.11
CA VAL A 97 -1.59 1.39 5.06
C VAL A 97 -1.79 2.73 4.35
N LEU A 98 -0.89 3.09 3.41
CA LEU A 98 -1.02 4.29 2.58
C LEU A 98 -2.36 4.30 1.82
N LEU A 99 -2.73 3.18 1.18
CA LEU A 99 -4.01 3.08 0.48
C LEU A 99 -5.20 3.28 1.45
N LEU A 100 -5.17 2.63 2.61
CA LEU A 100 -6.24 2.77 3.60
C LEU A 100 -6.39 4.22 4.08
N GLU A 101 -5.28 4.92 4.29
CA GLU A 101 -5.31 6.33 4.67
C GLU A 101 -5.90 7.21 3.57
N ILE A 102 -5.51 6.99 2.31
CA ILE A 102 -6.08 7.71 1.16
C ILE A 102 -7.60 7.53 1.08
N PHE A 103 -8.10 6.32 1.28
CA PHE A 103 -9.54 6.06 1.20
C PHE A 103 -10.33 6.59 2.38
N THR A 104 -9.77 6.51 3.58
CA THR A 104 -10.49 6.85 4.81
C THR A 104 -10.30 8.30 5.25
N GLY A 105 -9.27 8.97 4.74
CA GLY A 105 -8.87 10.30 5.21
C GLY A 105 -8.32 10.30 6.64
N ARG A 106 -8.09 9.12 7.25
CA ARG A 106 -7.67 8.97 8.65
C ARG A 106 -6.19 8.63 8.74
N ARG A 107 -5.49 9.23 9.69
CA ARG A 107 -4.09 8.88 9.94
C ARG A 107 -4.01 7.48 10.56
N PRO A 108 -2.95 6.70 10.27
CA PRO A 108 -2.77 5.37 10.86
C PRO A 108 -2.77 5.34 12.38
N THR A 109 -2.43 6.47 13.01
CA THR A 109 -2.33 6.67 14.46
C THR A 109 -3.45 7.51 15.05
N ASP A 110 -4.54 7.75 14.30
CA ASP A 110 -5.71 8.42 14.87
C ASP A 110 -6.30 7.63 16.05
N ASN A 111 -7.11 8.30 16.87
CA ASN A 111 -7.77 7.64 17.98
C ASN A 111 -8.96 6.82 17.47
N PHE A 112 -8.73 5.51 17.29
CA PHE A 112 -9.79 4.55 17.00
C PHE A 112 -10.45 4.11 18.31
N MET A 113 -11.79 4.21 18.38
CA MET A 113 -12.56 3.78 19.56
C MET A 113 -12.55 2.25 19.69
N ASP A 114 -13.00 1.75 20.85
CA ASP A 114 -13.33 0.33 21.08
C ASP A 114 -12.16 -0.67 21.02
N GLY A 115 -10.97 -0.26 21.47
CA GLY A 115 -9.84 -1.19 21.67
C GLY A 115 -9.17 -1.65 20.38
N VAL A 116 -9.46 -0.99 19.26
CA VAL A 116 -8.85 -1.25 17.95
C VAL A 116 -7.49 -0.57 17.86
N THR A 117 -6.45 -1.35 17.60
CA THR A 117 -5.09 -0.82 17.42
C THR A 117 -4.85 -0.39 15.97
N GLY A 118 -5.15 0.88 15.68
CA GLY A 118 -4.77 1.54 14.43
C GLY A 118 -5.72 1.35 13.25
N LEU A 119 -5.40 2.05 12.15
CA LEU A 119 -6.26 2.16 10.96
C LEU A 119 -6.59 0.81 10.32
N VAL A 120 -5.63 -0.11 10.24
CA VAL A 120 -5.84 -1.44 9.64
C VAL A 120 -6.94 -2.20 10.39
N GLY A 121 -6.91 -2.20 11.73
CA GLY A 121 -7.93 -2.83 12.55
C GLY A 121 -9.30 -2.18 12.37
N TYR A 122 -9.35 -0.85 12.30
CA TYR A 122 -10.59 -0.10 12.13
C TYR A 122 -11.28 -0.43 10.79
N VAL A 123 -10.49 -0.50 9.73
CA VAL A 123 -10.98 -0.90 8.41
C VAL A 123 -11.39 -2.37 8.40
N ARG A 124 -10.62 -3.29 9.01
CA ARG A 124 -10.99 -4.72 9.09
C ARG A 124 -12.35 -4.93 9.76
N MET A 125 -12.68 -4.17 10.80
CA MET A 125 -13.98 -4.26 11.48
C MET A 125 -15.15 -3.72 10.65
N SER A 126 -14.86 -2.87 9.68
CA SER A 126 -15.87 -2.21 8.84
C SER A 126 -16.06 -2.94 7.51
N TYR A 127 -15.03 -3.61 7.01
CA TYR A 127 -15.08 -4.39 5.78
C TYR A 127 -15.88 -5.70 5.98
N PRO A 128 -16.71 -6.13 4.99
CA PRO A 128 -17.01 -5.46 3.73
C PRO A 128 -18.28 -4.58 3.75
N TYR A 129 -18.98 -4.48 4.89
CA TYR A 129 -20.37 -4.00 4.90
C TYR A 129 -20.53 -2.50 5.19
N LYS A 130 -19.51 -1.85 5.76
CA LYS A 130 -19.56 -0.44 6.21
C LYS A 130 -18.60 0.47 5.43
N LEU A 131 -18.30 0.14 4.18
CA LEU A 131 -17.27 0.84 3.39
C LEU A 131 -17.58 2.33 3.17
N LEU A 132 -18.85 2.69 2.99
CA LEU A 132 -19.25 4.09 2.85
C LEU A 132 -19.12 4.88 4.16
N GLU A 133 -19.30 4.23 5.31
CA GLU A 133 -19.22 4.88 6.62
C GLU A 133 -17.77 5.25 6.98
N ILE A 134 -16.80 4.53 6.43
CA ILE A 134 -15.37 4.73 6.68
C ILE A 134 -14.65 5.50 5.58
N LEU A 135 -15.32 5.76 4.45
CA LEU A 135 -14.76 6.55 3.35
C LEU A 135 -14.57 8.01 3.81
N ASP A 136 -13.52 8.66 3.32
CA ASP A 136 -13.29 10.08 3.55
C ASP A 136 -14.55 10.89 3.19
N ALA A 137 -15.01 11.76 4.10
CA ALA A 137 -16.19 12.58 3.90
C ALA A 137 -16.06 13.58 2.73
N SER A 138 -14.82 13.88 2.31
CA SER A 138 -14.52 14.68 1.13
C SER A 138 -14.55 13.88 -0.17
N ALA A 139 -14.62 12.55 -0.12
CA ALA A 139 -14.68 11.71 -1.29
C ALA A 139 -16.00 11.93 -2.05
N THR A 140 -15.91 12.60 -3.20
CA THR A 140 -17.04 12.80 -4.09
C THR A 140 -17.13 11.64 -5.08
N TYR A 141 -18.31 11.05 -5.19
CA TYR A 141 -18.60 10.06 -6.23
C TYR A 141 -19.96 10.33 -6.85
N SER A 142 -20.11 9.98 -8.12
CA SER A 142 -21.34 10.13 -8.89
C SER A 142 -21.72 8.80 -9.51
N GLY A 143 -22.99 8.42 -9.42
CA GLY A 143 -23.50 7.18 -10.00
C GLY A 143 -24.29 6.35 -9.01
N ASP A 144 -24.57 5.11 -9.38
CA ASP A 144 -25.22 4.15 -8.49
C ASP A 144 -24.25 3.72 -7.37
N THR A 145 -24.64 4.01 -6.13
CA THR A 145 -23.84 3.74 -4.94
C THR A 145 -23.46 2.26 -4.83
N GLN A 146 -24.41 1.35 -5.08
CA GLN A 146 -24.14 -0.08 -4.96
C GLN A 146 -23.11 -0.53 -6.01
N HIS A 147 -23.28 -0.06 -7.24
CA HIS A 147 -22.32 -0.35 -8.29
C HIS A 147 -20.90 0.16 -7.96
N ILE A 148 -20.77 1.38 -7.42
CA ILE A 148 -19.47 1.95 -7.01
C ILE A 148 -18.84 1.11 -5.90
N ILE A 149 -19.64 0.64 -4.93
CA ILE A 149 -19.16 -0.27 -3.91
C ILE A 149 -18.58 -1.53 -4.56
N ASP A 150 -19.33 -2.16 -5.46
CA ASP A 150 -18.97 -3.47 -6.02
C ASP A 150 -17.74 -3.40 -6.94
N ILE A 151 -17.67 -2.38 -7.80
CA ILE A 151 -16.59 -2.28 -8.81
C ILE A 151 -15.32 -1.61 -8.29
N PHE A 152 -15.42 -0.81 -7.22
CA PHE A 152 -14.32 0.03 -6.77
C PHE A 152 -14.04 -0.09 -5.27
N LEU A 153 -14.98 0.29 -4.39
CA LEU A 153 -14.65 0.35 -2.95
C LEU A 153 -14.34 -1.02 -2.37
N TYR A 154 -15.20 -2.01 -2.62
CA TYR A 154 -15.00 -3.38 -2.16
C TYR A 154 -13.63 -3.95 -2.60
N PRO A 155 -13.27 -3.96 -3.90
CA PRO A 155 -11.99 -4.51 -4.32
C PRO A 155 -10.79 -3.67 -3.87
N MET A 156 -10.90 -2.33 -3.79
CA MET A 156 -9.81 -1.49 -3.29
C MET A 156 -9.52 -1.74 -1.81
N PHE A 157 -10.55 -1.79 -0.96
CA PHE A 157 -10.37 -2.10 0.46
C PHE A 157 -9.88 -3.54 0.66
N LYS A 158 -10.39 -4.49 -0.13
CA LYS A 158 -9.91 -5.89 -0.10
C LYS A 158 -8.43 -5.98 -0.42
N LEU A 159 -7.98 -5.31 -1.48
CA LEU A 159 -6.58 -5.26 -1.90
C LEU A 159 -5.69 -4.64 -0.83
N ALA A 160 -6.09 -3.48 -0.29
CA ALA A 160 -5.33 -2.80 0.75
C ALA A 160 -5.22 -3.66 2.03
N LEU A 161 -6.32 -4.31 2.45
CA LEU A 161 -6.30 -5.23 3.59
C LEU A 161 -5.41 -6.46 3.35
N ALA A 162 -5.40 -7.02 2.12
CA ALA A 162 -4.54 -8.13 1.75
C ALA A 162 -3.04 -7.74 1.73
N CYS A 163 -2.71 -6.48 1.46
CA CYS A 163 -1.35 -5.95 1.64
C CYS A 163 -0.97 -5.86 3.13
N CYS A 164 -1.96 -5.56 3.99
CA CYS A 164 -1.79 -5.38 5.43
C CYS A 164 -1.91 -6.66 6.26
N GLU A 165 -1.79 -7.86 5.69
CA GLU A 165 -1.80 -9.11 6.46
C GLU A 165 -0.67 -9.12 7.51
N ASP A 166 -0.97 -9.58 8.73
CA ASP A 166 0.01 -9.52 9.83
C ASP A 166 1.20 -10.45 9.55
N CYS A 167 0.93 -11.58 8.88
CA CYS A 167 1.92 -12.56 8.48
C CYS A 167 2.51 -12.20 7.10
N PRO A 168 3.82 -11.91 6.96
CA PRO A 168 4.41 -11.43 5.71
C PRO A 168 4.16 -12.35 4.50
N ARG A 169 4.21 -13.67 4.71
CA ARG A 169 3.95 -14.70 3.68
C ARG A 169 2.50 -14.73 3.18
N HIS A 170 1.55 -14.17 3.91
CA HIS A 170 0.15 -14.09 3.49
C HIS A 170 -0.18 -12.75 2.82
N ARG A 171 0.74 -11.78 2.84
CA ARG A 171 0.55 -10.51 2.14
C ARG A 171 0.50 -10.75 0.64
N MET A 172 -0.40 -10.04 -0.02
CA MET A 172 -0.45 -9.98 -1.48
C MET A 172 0.93 -9.57 -2.03
N LYS A 173 1.41 -10.25 -3.06
CA LYS A 173 2.70 -9.89 -3.69
C LYS A 173 2.54 -8.63 -4.53
N ILE A 174 3.59 -7.83 -4.64
CA ILE A 174 3.51 -6.54 -5.35
C ILE A 174 3.08 -6.68 -6.81
N ASP A 175 3.50 -7.76 -7.50
CA ASP A 175 3.02 -8.07 -8.86
C ASP A 175 1.50 -8.27 -8.91
N ASP A 176 0.94 -8.91 -7.88
CA ASP A 176 -0.49 -9.17 -7.79
C ASP A 176 -1.25 -7.89 -7.41
N VAL A 177 -0.64 -7.02 -6.57
CA VAL A 177 -1.16 -5.67 -6.31
C VAL A 177 -1.27 -4.88 -7.61
N VAL A 178 -0.21 -4.84 -8.42
CA VAL A 178 -0.20 -4.13 -9.72
C VAL A 178 -1.25 -4.71 -10.67
N LYS A 179 -1.38 -6.04 -10.74
CA LYS A 179 -2.39 -6.70 -11.58
C LYS A 179 -3.81 -6.36 -11.16
N GLU A 180 -4.13 -6.49 -9.86
CA GLU A 180 -5.46 -6.24 -9.33
C GLU A 180 -5.85 -4.75 -9.45
N LEU A 181 -4.92 -3.81 -9.17
CA LEU A 181 -5.16 -2.39 -9.42
C LEU A 181 -5.47 -2.09 -10.89
N ASN A 182 -4.76 -2.73 -11.82
CA ASN A 182 -5.03 -2.60 -13.25
C ASN A 182 -6.38 -3.22 -13.67
N ILE A 183 -6.87 -4.25 -12.98
CA ILE A 183 -8.22 -4.79 -13.18
C ILE A 183 -9.26 -3.78 -12.70
N ILE A 184 -9.13 -3.28 -11.47
CA ILE A 184 -10.05 -2.28 -10.87
C ILE A 184 -10.10 -1.02 -11.74
N LYS A 185 -8.94 -0.49 -12.15
CA LYS A 185 -8.83 0.70 -13.01
C LYS A 185 -9.58 0.52 -14.34
N ARG A 186 -9.44 -0.65 -14.98
CA ARG A 186 -10.16 -0.96 -16.23
C ARG A 186 -11.66 -1.07 -16.02
N ALA A 187 -12.11 -1.69 -14.94
CA ALA A 187 -13.53 -1.77 -14.60
C ALA A 187 -14.13 -0.36 -14.39
N CYS A 188 -13.44 0.52 -13.67
CA CYS A 188 -13.86 1.90 -13.48
C CYS A 188 -13.88 2.71 -14.79
N ALA A 189 -12.87 2.54 -15.65
CA ALA A 189 -12.80 3.21 -16.95
C ALA A 189 -13.95 2.79 -17.88
N ALA A 190 -14.25 1.48 -17.92
CA ALA A 190 -15.39 0.95 -18.68
C ALA A 190 -16.72 1.52 -18.18
N HIS A 191 -16.89 1.62 -16.85
CA HIS A 191 -18.09 2.22 -16.25
C HIS A 191 -18.25 3.69 -16.67
N LYS A 192 -17.20 4.51 -16.55
CA LYS A 192 -17.23 5.92 -16.97
C LYS A 192 -17.61 6.10 -18.44
N ALA A 193 -17.02 5.30 -19.33
CA ALA A 193 -17.31 5.37 -20.77
C ALA A 193 -18.78 5.07 -21.09
N VAL A 194 -19.40 4.10 -20.40
CA VAL A 194 -20.84 3.79 -20.57
C VAL A 194 -21.73 4.96 -20.12
N HIS A 195 -21.36 5.64 -19.03
CA HIS A 195 -22.13 6.77 -18.51
C HIS A 195 -21.98 8.04 -19.35
N GLU A 196 -20.79 8.32 -19.88
CA GLU A 196 -20.55 9.44 -20.80
C GLU A 196 -21.27 9.26 -22.15
N PHE A 197 -21.28 8.04 -22.70
CA PHE A 197 -22.03 7.74 -23.92
C PHE A 197 -23.55 7.92 -23.74
N ARG A 198 -24.09 7.56 -22.56
CA ARG A 198 -25.51 7.75 -22.23
C ARG A 198 -25.88 9.21 -21.94
N ALA A 199 -24.94 10.06 -21.53
CA ALA A 199 -25.18 11.48 -21.28
C ALA A 199 -25.17 12.33 -22.56
N THR A 200 -24.70 11.79 -23.67
CA THR A 200 -24.53 12.47 -24.96
C THR A 200 -25.46 11.98 -26.07
N ALA A 201 -26.29 10.96 -25.78
CA ALA A 201 -27.30 10.38 -26.67
C ALA A 201 -28.72 10.77 -26.23
#